data_AF-A0A023B831-F1
#
_entry.id   AF-A0A023B831-F1
#
_cell.length_a   1.000
_cell.length_b   1.000
_cell.length_c   1.000
_cell.angle_alpha   90.00
_cell.angle_beta   90.00
_cell.angle_gamma   90.00
#
_symmetry.space_group_name_H-M   'P 1'
#
loop_
_entity.id
_entity.type
_entity.pdbx_description
1 polymer ?
#
loop_
_entity_poly.entity_id
_entity_poly.type
_entity_poly.pdbx_seq_one_letter_code
_entity_poly.pdbx_strand_id
1 'polypeptide(L)'
;MRLVWPEIWALPWLLGAEQPTDPWVVLYVEDWPVWVREFGFGTVEKYVLSRDLPVTNIALQIAFTQFNPSTCEMLATDADADFSKEDPENLVPAGWPAGNPDGTETGAAGGNIPAAQVIKSRYPYIKLIPSIGGWSRSHTYHDCLTNRMDETINNLVETVRVWGFDGADFDWEYPECEGGCGCQGEETCINSSNVAAHGDWELYKTFIMKLRAKFDELETKVGRKLMISGAFGMNPKLIDGGNETWQDPTPWEWLCDEGYFDLLNLMTYDFYGPWAPQVAPLAPLYSDPEGPTEMMSCDDSIQRILPRCSHPERLLMGLATYGKVWKDVPKEGTPPGMYKNSTNNAPMGPGSWELGTISIWDTVLNVEPVCEVAMHDTTKTKAAYCDTMPAQADSAAAGNGPARTADKVFISYEDGDTWKEKMAYAKEKGMGGAIIWAASDMGNGKTQGTVAEGLLNGLFSGWYGSDYKVGPVNPHSGTWPTFNKWPWYPCPFSHTISKDTNPADYLCPDLSTLPDFTPLPTASDTIDTGKDGHSPGPGPTTDPGGDTDPTGNTNATDPSGDTDATDPSGNTDGTSAPAPSTSKGEGWWTDSPNNNNSSPHALTLTLASGVLLVSCLAFYP
;
A
#
# COMPACT_ATOMS: atom_id res chain seq x y z
N MET A 1 9.19 13.97 -61.53
CA MET A 1 10.00 13.88 -60.29
C MET A 1 9.19 14.47 -59.14
N ARG A 2 8.52 13.61 -58.38
CA ARG A 2 8.02 13.89 -57.03
C ARG A 2 8.53 12.71 -56.20
N LEU A 3 9.47 13.00 -55.31
CA LEU A 3 10.04 12.02 -54.37
C LEU A 3 8.99 11.78 -53.30
N VAL A 4 8.53 10.53 -53.21
CA VAL A 4 7.72 10.01 -52.11
C VAL A 4 8.71 9.52 -51.06
N TRP A 5 8.70 10.12 -49.87
CA TRP A 5 9.38 9.59 -48.70
C TRP A 5 8.48 8.51 -48.08
N PRO A 6 8.93 7.27 -47.89
CA PRO A 6 8.20 6.31 -47.08
C PRO A 6 8.42 6.63 -45.61
N GLU A 7 7.30 6.70 -44.90
CA GLU A 7 7.16 6.72 -43.46
C GLU A 7 8.08 5.70 -42.76
N ILE A 8 8.99 6.20 -41.92
CA ILE A 8 9.73 5.42 -40.93
C ILE A 8 8.95 5.57 -39.62
N TRP A 9 7.96 4.70 -39.40
CA TRP A 9 7.29 4.49 -38.11
C TRP A 9 7.61 3.09 -37.57
N ALA A 10 8.89 2.71 -37.64
CA ALA A 10 9.37 1.52 -36.97
C ALA A 10 10.64 1.88 -36.20
N LEU A 11 10.59 1.63 -34.88
CA LEU A 11 11.67 1.51 -33.89
C LEU A 11 11.87 2.69 -32.92
N PRO A 12 11.08 2.75 -31.83
CA PRO A 12 11.58 3.27 -30.54
C PRO A 12 12.58 2.29 -29.87
N TRP A 13 12.64 1.02 -30.29
CA TRP A 13 13.43 -0.04 -29.66
C TRP A 13 14.96 0.01 -29.92
N LEU A 14 15.49 1.04 -30.57
CA LEU A 14 16.92 1.17 -30.91
C LEU A 14 17.69 2.18 -30.07
N LEU A 15 17.02 2.97 -29.23
CA LEU A 15 17.66 3.69 -28.14
C LEU A 15 17.36 2.88 -26.89
N GLY A 16 18.33 2.07 -26.46
CA GLY A 16 18.17 1.26 -25.25
C GLY A 16 17.85 2.16 -24.08
N ALA A 17 16.57 2.21 -23.69
CA ALA A 17 16.20 2.59 -22.34
C ALA A 17 16.99 1.67 -21.43
N GLU A 18 17.85 2.26 -20.61
CA GLU A 18 18.64 1.51 -19.65
C GLU A 18 17.63 0.87 -18.68
N GLN A 19 17.54 -0.47 -18.73
CA GLN A 19 16.64 -1.21 -17.85
C GLN A 19 16.92 -0.77 -16.41
N PRO A 20 15.89 -0.44 -15.60
CA PRO A 20 16.12 -0.05 -14.21
C PRO A 20 16.94 -1.15 -13.51
N THR A 21 18.05 -0.74 -12.89
CA THR A 21 19.00 -1.71 -12.29
C THR A 21 18.33 -2.52 -11.20
N ASP A 22 17.49 -1.86 -10.41
CA ASP A 22 16.77 -2.42 -9.27
C ASP A 22 15.28 -2.06 -9.33
N PRO A 23 14.38 -3.01 -9.05
CA PRO A 23 12.95 -2.77 -9.12
C PRO A 23 12.49 -1.89 -7.95
N TRP A 24 11.47 -1.07 -8.20
CA TRP A 24 10.64 -0.54 -7.13
C TRP A 24 9.81 -1.66 -6.49
N VAL A 25 9.72 -1.64 -5.17
CA VAL A 25 8.81 -2.48 -4.40
C VAL A 25 7.87 -1.56 -3.64
N VAL A 26 6.64 -1.44 -4.14
CA VAL A 26 5.56 -0.68 -3.53
C VAL A 26 4.66 -1.66 -2.78
N LEU A 27 4.51 -1.48 -1.48
CA LEU A 27 3.69 -2.34 -0.63
C LEU A 27 2.55 -1.53 -0.01
N TYR A 28 1.31 -1.93 -0.29
CA TYR A 28 0.15 -1.41 0.44
C TYR A 28 0.14 -1.98 1.84
N VAL A 29 0.19 -1.10 2.83
CA VAL A 29 0.05 -1.42 4.25
C VAL A 29 -1.29 -0.86 4.70
N GLU A 30 -2.24 -1.75 4.92
CA GLU A 30 -3.59 -1.35 5.25
C GLU A 30 -3.70 -0.86 6.71
N ASP A 31 -4.64 0.03 7.02
CA ASP A 31 -4.79 0.66 8.33
C ASP A 31 -5.59 -0.24 9.30
N TRP A 32 -6.63 -0.93 8.82
CA TRP A 32 -7.52 -1.80 9.58
C TRP A 32 -6.94 -3.14 10.11
N PRO A 33 -5.88 -3.75 9.55
CA PRO A 33 -5.35 -5.03 10.03
C PRO A 33 -4.84 -5.02 11.47
N VAL A 34 -4.54 -3.85 12.05
CA VAL A 34 -4.09 -3.71 13.45
C VAL A 34 -5.14 -4.20 14.48
N TRP A 35 -6.39 -4.36 14.04
CA TRP A 35 -7.48 -4.89 14.85
C TRP A 35 -7.41 -6.42 14.94
N VAL A 36 -8.30 -7.13 14.23
CA VAL A 36 -8.46 -8.59 14.37
C VAL A 36 -7.37 -9.37 13.64
N ARG A 37 -6.72 -8.78 12.62
CA ARG A 37 -5.62 -9.44 11.91
C ARG A 37 -4.31 -9.39 12.70
N GLU A 38 -4.23 -8.55 13.73
CA GLU A 38 -3.03 -8.29 14.53
C GLU A 38 -1.80 -8.01 13.65
N PHE A 39 -1.99 -7.23 12.58
CA PHE A 39 -0.95 -6.90 11.61
C PHE A 39 -0.78 -5.38 11.48
N GLY A 40 0.46 -4.89 11.51
CA GLY A 40 0.78 -3.47 11.35
C GLY A 40 2.20 -3.23 10.82
N PHE A 41 2.70 -2.01 10.97
CA PHE A 41 4.04 -1.64 10.50
C PHE A 41 5.16 -2.42 11.20
N GLY A 42 4.99 -2.82 12.46
CA GLY A 42 5.91 -3.72 13.15
C GLY A 42 5.99 -5.09 12.54
N THR A 43 4.84 -5.60 12.08
CA THR A 43 4.75 -6.87 11.36
C THR A 43 5.45 -6.78 10.01
N VAL A 44 5.29 -5.67 9.28
CA VAL A 44 6.02 -5.37 8.03
C VAL A 44 7.53 -5.31 8.26
N GLU A 45 7.99 -4.65 9.33
CA GLU A 45 9.43 -4.63 9.67
C GLU A 45 9.96 -6.03 9.92
N LYS A 46 9.27 -6.79 10.76
CA LYS A 46 9.69 -8.12 11.20
C LYS A 46 9.78 -9.14 10.07
N TYR A 47 8.88 -9.08 9.08
CA TYR A 47 8.81 -10.11 8.03
C TYR A 47 9.27 -9.64 6.66
N VAL A 48 9.33 -8.33 6.39
CA VAL A 48 9.73 -7.78 5.10
C VAL A 48 11.03 -6.98 5.23
N LEU A 49 11.05 -5.92 6.05
CA LEU A 49 12.13 -4.92 6.00
C LEU A 49 13.41 -5.31 6.73
N SER A 50 13.31 -6.11 7.80
CA SER A 50 14.48 -6.60 8.54
C SER A 50 15.26 -7.68 7.80
N ARG A 51 14.77 -8.12 6.65
CA ARG A 51 15.48 -9.04 5.77
C ARG A 51 16.57 -8.30 4.98
N ASP A 52 17.62 -9.02 4.63
CA ASP A 52 18.61 -8.54 3.66
C ASP A 52 17.99 -8.54 2.25
N LEU A 53 17.43 -7.39 1.88
CA LEU A 53 16.81 -7.13 0.58
C LEU A 53 17.82 -6.51 -0.40
N PRO A 54 17.76 -6.84 -1.70
CA PRO A 54 18.69 -6.33 -2.69
C PRO A 54 18.44 -4.88 -3.10
N VAL A 55 17.40 -4.24 -2.56
CA VAL A 55 16.89 -2.95 -3.03
C VAL A 55 16.64 -1.97 -1.89
N THR A 56 16.77 -0.70 -2.21
CA THR A 56 16.36 0.42 -1.35
C THR A 56 15.20 1.23 -1.94
N ASN A 57 14.75 0.89 -3.15
CA ASN A 57 13.61 1.52 -3.84
C ASN A 57 12.30 0.95 -3.30
N ILE A 58 11.98 1.25 -2.03
CA ILE A 58 10.81 0.72 -1.33
C ILE A 58 9.87 1.85 -0.95
N ALA A 59 8.59 1.71 -1.29
CA ALA A 59 7.53 2.58 -0.81
C ALA A 59 6.51 1.77 -0.01
N LEU A 60 6.13 2.29 1.16
CA LEU A 60 5.00 1.81 1.94
C LEU A 60 3.83 2.77 1.67
N GLN A 61 2.82 2.28 0.97
CA GLN A 61 1.60 3.02 0.69
C GLN A 61 0.56 2.72 1.76
N ILE A 62 0.16 3.73 2.52
CA ILE A 62 -0.72 3.58 3.68
C ILE A 62 -2.18 3.59 3.18
N ALA A 63 -2.85 2.45 3.29
CA ALA A 63 -4.19 2.21 2.75
C ALA A 63 -5.24 2.25 3.88
N PHE A 64 -6.20 3.15 3.91
CA PHE A 64 -6.38 4.27 3.00
C PHE A 64 -6.67 5.55 3.78
N THR A 65 -6.36 6.67 3.14
CA THR A 65 -6.98 7.96 3.45
C THR A 65 -8.08 8.24 2.42
N GLN A 66 -8.87 9.30 2.65
CA GLN A 66 -9.95 9.70 1.75
C GLN A 66 -10.09 11.22 1.72
N PHE A 67 -10.72 11.77 0.68
CA PHE A 67 -11.19 13.15 0.75
C PHE A 67 -12.53 13.22 1.50
N ASN A 68 -12.62 14.15 2.46
CA ASN A 68 -13.86 14.44 3.16
C ASN A 68 -14.93 14.89 2.15
N PRO A 69 -16.14 14.27 2.12
CA PRO A 69 -17.18 14.63 1.16
C PRO A 69 -17.68 16.08 1.23
N SER A 70 -17.50 16.76 2.37
CA SER A 70 -17.97 18.14 2.60
C SER A 70 -16.87 19.19 2.48
N THR A 71 -15.67 18.89 2.98
CA THR A 71 -14.56 19.86 3.03
C THR A 71 -13.52 19.63 1.93
N CYS A 72 -13.43 18.42 1.38
CA CYS A 72 -12.39 17.95 0.47
C CYS A 72 -10.97 17.93 1.06
N GLU A 73 -10.89 17.89 2.38
CA GLU A 73 -9.64 17.70 3.11
C GLU A 73 -9.31 16.21 3.19
N MET A 74 -8.02 15.85 3.15
CA MET A 74 -7.59 14.46 3.31
C MET A 74 -7.79 14.03 4.77
N LEU A 75 -8.44 12.88 4.96
CA LEU A 75 -8.73 12.29 6.26
C LEU A 75 -8.28 10.83 6.31
N ALA A 76 -7.86 10.37 7.49
CA ALA A 76 -7.73 8.94 7.78
C ALA A 76 -9.09 8.25 7.63
N THR A 77 -9.10 7.02 7.11
CA THR A 77 -10.35 6.24 7.07
C THR A 77 -10.67 5.60 8.43
N ASP A 78 -9.64 5.32 9.23
CA ASP A 78 -9.73 4.91 10.62
C ASP A 78 -8.73 5.70 11.48
N ALA A 79 -9.18 6.82 12.07
CA ALA A 79 -8.34 7.65 12.91
C ALA A 79 -7.86 6.94 14.19
N ASP A 80 -8.62 5.97 14.70
CA ASP A 80 -8.19 5.21 15.87
C ASP A 80 -7.04 4.25 15.49
N ALA A 81 -7.15 3.56 14.36
CA ALA A 81 -6.06 2.73 13.82
C ALA A 81 -4.80 3.56 13.51
N ASP A 82 -4.98 4.74 12.90
CA ASP A 82 -3.86 5.55 12.41
C ASP A 82 -3.10 6.31 13.50
N PHE A 83 -3.77 6.70 14.59
CA PHE A 83 -3.19 7.62 15.58
C PHE A 83 -3.23 7.15 17.03
N SER A 84 -3.98 6.08 17.34
CA SER A 84 -4.23 5.68 18.74
C SER A 84 -3.93 4.21 19.01
N LYS A 85 -4.27 3.31 18.08
CA LYS A 85 -4.18 1.86 18.26
C LYS A 85 -2.73 1.42 18.30
N GLU A 86 -2.33 0.79 19.40
CA GLU A 86 -0.99 0.21 19.53
C GLU A 86 -0.67 -0.76 18.37
N ASP A 87 0.51 -0.58 17.78
CA ASP A 87 1.06 -1.50 16.79
C ASP A 87 1.27 -2.90 17.43
N PRO A 88 0.96 -4.00 16.72
CA PRO A 88 1.05 -5.35 17.28
C PRO A 88 2.43 -5.75 17.84
N GLU A 89 3.52 -5.17 17.32
CA GLU A 89 4.88 -5.44 17.81
C GLU A 89 5.37 -4.35 18.79
N ASN A 90 4.47 -3.48 19.26
CA ASN A 90 4.75 -2.38 20.20
C ASN A 90 5.90 -1.48 19.74
N LEU A 91 5.94 -1.15 18.45
CA LEU A 91 7.02 -0.35 17.86
C LEU A 91 7.17 1.04 18.48
N VAL A 92 6.07 1.65 18.91
CA VAL A 92 6.04 3.00 19.45
C VAL A 92 6.30 2.93 20.97
N PRO A 93 7.39 3.55 21.48
CA PRO A 93 7.72 3.47 22.90
C PRO A 93 6.63 4.07 23.82
N ALA A 94 6.40 3.44 24.97
CA ALA A 94 5.53 3.98 26.01
C ALA A 94 5.99 5.39 26.45
N GLY A 95 5.08 6.36 26.43
CA GLY A 95 5.39 7.76 26.77
C GLY A 95 5.95 8.59 25.62
N TRP A 96 6.00 8.07 24.39
CA TRP A 96 6.12 8.91 23.22
C TRP A 96 4.96 9.91 23.19
N PRO A 97 5.16 11.18 22.83
CA PRO A 97 4.03 12.09 22.63
C PRO A 97 3.34 11.70 21.32
N ALA A 98 2.44 10.71 21.36
CA ALA A 98 1.27 10.79 20.50
C ALA A 98 0.58 12.10 20.89
N GLY A 99 0.16 12.90 19.91
CA GLY A 99 -0.34 14.26 20.14
C GLY A 99 -1.63 14.31 20.97
N ASN A 100 -1.59 13.96 22.25
CA ASN A 100 -2.69 14.09 23.18
C ASN A 100 -2.52 15.39 23.98
N PRO A 101 -3.45 16.37 23.91
CA PRO A 101 -3.21 17.73 24.39
C PRO A 101 -3.51 17.97 25.88
N ASP A 102 -4.04 16.99 26.61
CA ASP A 102 -4.59 17.23 27.95
C ASP A 102 -3.81 16.56 29.08
N GLY A 103 -2.86 15.68 28.78
CA GLY A 103 -2.04 15.02 29.80
C GLY A 103 -2.86 14.23 30.82
N THR A 104 -4.11 13.88 30.50
CA THR A 104 -5.04 13.22 31.43
C THR A 104 -5.42 11.80 31.07
N GLU A 105 -4.89 11.23 29.99
CA GLU A 105 -4.87 9.78 29.82
C GLU A 105 -3.45 9.28 29.56
N THR A 106 -2.98 8.42 30.47
CA THR A 106 -1.76 7.61 30.32
C THR A 106 -1.98 6.43 29.35
N GLY A 107 -2.67 6.68 28.24
CA GLY A 107 -2.83 5.71 27.14
C GLY A 107 -1.58 5.73 26.26
N ALA A 108 -1.11 4.56 25.81
CA ALA A 108 0.10 4.47 25.02
C ALA A 108 0.01 5.31 23.74
N ALA A 109 1.12 5.94 23.37
CA ALA A 109 1.27 6.46 22.04
C ALA A 109 1.35 5.29 21.05
N GLY A 110 0.36 5.20 20.17
CA GLY A 110 0.23 4.16 19.16
C GLY A 110 -0.16 4.74 17.81
N GLY A 111 -0.57 3.89 16.90
CA GLY A 111 -1.11 4.25 15.59
C GLY A 111 -0.18 3.87 14.45
N ASN A 112 -0.78 3.56 13.30
CA ASN A 112 -0.05 3.27 12.07
C ASN A 112 0.87 4.41 11.65
N ILE A 113 0.43 5.67 11.76
CA ILE A 113 1.24 6.81 11.33
C ILE A 113 2.49 6.97 12.21
N PRO A 114 2.40 7.00 13.56
CA PRO A 114 3.59 6.97 14.41
C PRO A 114 4.50 5.74 14.17
N ALA A 115 3.92 4.53 14.00
CA ALA A 115 4.69 3.33 13.73
C ALA A 115 5.44 3.41 12.38
N ALA A 116 4.79 3.88 11.32
CA ALA A 116 5.41 4.10 10.01
C ALA A 116 6.59 5.06 10.10
N GLN A 117 6.45 6.14 10.89
CA GLN A 117 7.54 7.09 11.08
C GLN A 117 8.70 6.49 11.89
N VAL A 118 8.44 5.60 12.86
CA VAL A 118 9.49 4.79 13.51
C VAL A 118 10.21 3.94 12.47
N ILE A 119 9.49 3.25 11.58
CA ILE A 119 10.09 2.48 10.47
C ILE A 119 11.00 3.36 9.64
N LYS A 120 10.52 4.51 9.16
CA LYS A 120 11.33 5.42 8.35
C LYS A 120 12.58 5.94 9.06
N SER A 121 12.53 6.12 10.38
CA SER A 121 13.72 6.51 11.14
C SER A 121 14.81 5.43 11.17
N ARG A 122 14.41 4.16 11.08
CA ARG A 122 15.31 2.98 11.05
C ARG A 122 15.77 2.65 9.63
N TYR A 123 14.91 2.87 8.65
CA TYR A 123 15.14 2.64 7.23
C TYR A 123 14.91 3.94 6.43
N PRO A 124 15.84 4.92 6.47
CA PRO A 124 15.63 6.26 5.88
C PRO A 124 15.41 6.29 4.36
N TYR A 125 15.73 5.19 3.67
CA TYR A 125 15.50 5.04 2.24
C TYR A 125 14.02 4.79 1.89
N ILE A 126 13.22 4.27 2.83
CA ILE A 126 11.80 3.96 2.62
C ILE A 126 11.00 5.24 2.38
N LYS A 127 10.11 5.18 1.39
CA LYS A 127 9.11 6.21 1.12
C LYS A 127 7.80 5.85 1.83
N LEU A 128 7.28 6.77 2.64
CA LEU A 128 5.95 6.66 3.24
C LEU A 128 5.00 7.54 2.46
N ILE A 129 3.98 6.95 1.83
CA ILE A 129 3.07 7.65 0.94
C ILE A 129 1.63 7.29 1.37
N PRO A 130 0.76 8.24 1.72
CA PRO A 130 -0.65 7.93 1.94
C PRO A 130 -1.29 7.59 0.59
N SER A 131 -2.10 6.53 0.54
CA SER A 131 -2.95 6.24 -0.62
C SER A 131 -4.36 6.77 -0.36
N ILE A 132 -4.78 7.74 -1.18
CA ILE A 132 -6.08 8.39 -1.08
C ILE A 132 -7.06 7.58 -1.94
N GLY A 133 -8.17 7.12 -1.37
CA GLY A 133 -9.26 6.48 -2.11
C GLY A 133 -9.29 4.95 -1.96
N GLY A 134 -9.03 4.26 -3.05
CA GLY A 134 -9.32 2.84 -3.24
C GLY A 134 -10.79 2.59 -3.58
N TRP A 135 -11.12 1.32 -3.84
CA TRP A 135 -12.44 0.87 -4.26
C TRP A 135 -13.57 1.48 -3.43
N SER A 136 -13.41 1.53 -2.11
CA SER A 136 -14.48 1.95 -1.21
C SER A 136 -14.53 3.46 -0.93
N ARG A 137 -13.45 4.22 -1.21
CA ARG A 137 -13.36 5.65 -0.85
C ARG A 137 -13.12 6.59 -2.02
N SER A 138 -13.35 6.12 -3.24
CA SER A 138 -13.18 6.94 -4.45
C SER A 138 -14.33 7.91 -4.76
N HIS A 139 -15.48 7.76 -4.11
CA HIS A 139 -16.72 8.49 -4.45
C HIS A 139 -16.67 10.03 -4.29
N THR A 140 -15.60 10.59 -3.72
CA THR A 140 -15.45 12.04 -3.50
C THR A 140 -14.51 12.73 -4.49
N TYR A 141 -13.77 11.98 -5.32
CA TYR A 141 -12.79 12.57 -6.24
C TYR A 141 -13.41 13.58 -7.19
N HIS A 142 -14.45 13.21 -7.95
CA HIS A 142 -15.08 14.10 -8.93
C HIS A 142 -15.52 15.42 -8.30
N ASP A 143 -16.27 15.35 -7.20
CA ASP A 143 -16.83 16.54 -6.55
C ASP A 143 -15.74 17.44 -5.97
N CYS A 144 -14.69 16.87 -5.39
CA CYS A 144 -13.59 17.65 -4.81
C CYS A 144 -12.73 18.32 -5.88
N LEU A 145 -12.42 17.62 -6.96
CA LEU A 145 -11.64 18.16 -8.07
C LEU A 145 -12.45 19.18 -8.88
N THR A 146 -13.78 19.05 -8.95
CA THR A 146 -14.65 20.02 -9.62
C THR A 146 -14.86 21.28 -8.79
N ASN A 147 -15.16 21.13 -7.50
CA ASN A 147 -15.69 22.23 -6.70
C ASN A 147 -14.68 22.87 -5.75
N ARG A 148 -13.59 22.17 -5.38
CA ARG A 148 -12.65 22.57 -4.32
C ARG A 148 -11.20 22.16 -4.62
N MET A 149 -10.80 22.22 -5.89
CA MET A 149 -9.49 21.72 -6.33
C MET A 149 -8.34 22.36 -5.56
N ASP A 150 -8.32 23.69 -5.44
CA ASP A 150 -7.21 24.40 -4.82
C ASP A 150 -7.17 24.16 -3.29
N GLU A 151 -8.33 24.07 -2.63
CA GLU A 151 -8.43 23.70 -1.22
C GLU A 151 -7.93 22.28 -0.97
N THR A 152 -8.33 21.33 -1.81
CA THR A 152 -7.89 19.92 -1.76
C THR A 152 -6.37 19.83 -1.87
N ILE A 153 -5.78 20.53 -2.85
CA ILE A 153 -4.32 20.55 -3.07
C ILE A 153 -3.60 21.16 -1.87
N ASN A 154 -4.05 22.32 -1.39
CA ASN A 154 -3.39 23.00 -0.28
C ASN A 154 -3.44 22.17 1.01
N ASN A 155 -4.57 21.52 1.28
CA ASN A 155 -4.74 20.64 2.42
C ASN A 155 -3.83 19.40 2.31
N LEU A 156 -3.72 18.80 1.13
CA LEU A 156 -2.86 17.64 0.90
C LEU A 156 -1.37 18.00 1.07
N VAL A 157 -0.91 19.11 0.48
CA VAL A 157 0.46 19.61 0.63
C VAL A 157 0.79 19.85 2.10
N GLU A 158 -0.15 20.44 2.83
CA GLU A 158 0.01 20.66 4.27
C GLU A 158 0.07 19.34 5.03
N THR A 159 -0.75 18.35 4.68
CA THR A 159 -0.72 17.05 5.38
C THR A 159 0.57 16.28 5.10
N VAL A 160 1.05 16.29 3.86
CA VAL A 160 2.37 15.71 3.49
C VAL A 160 3.48 16.34 4.31
N ARG A 161 3.42 17.66 4.51
CA ARG A 161 4.37 18.39 5.36
C ARG A 161 4.24 18.04 6.84
N VAL A 162 3.02 18.08 7.37
CA VAL A 162 2.70 17.90 8.80
C VAL A 162 2.89 16.46 9.25
N TRP A 163 2.67 15.46 8.39
CA TRP A 163 2.87 14.05 8.75
C TRP A 163 4.20 13.49 8.22
N GLY A 164 4.99 14.27 7.49
CA GLY A 164 6.32 13.86 7.05
C GLY A 164 6.33 12.80 5.94
N PHE A 165 5.23 12.68 5.20
CA PHE A 165 5.14 11.77 4.04
C PHE A 165 6.10 12.17 2.92
N ASP A 166 6.48 11.20 2.10
CA ASP A 166 7.35 11.39 0.94
C ASP A 166 6.57 11.63 -0.35
N GLY A 167 5.27 11.93 -0.28
CA GLY A 167 4.44 12.06 -1.46
C GLY A 167 2.96 11.86 -1.19
N ALA A 168 2.20 11.61 -2.26
CA ALA A 168 0.81 11.18 -2.23
C ALA A 168 0.56 10.16 -3.34
N ASP A 169 -0.24 9.14 -3.02
CA ASP A 169 -0.72 8.14 -3.96
C ASP A 169 -2.23 8.32 -4.19
N PHE A 170 -2.66 8.25 -5.44
CA PHE A 170 -4.06 8.46 -5.82
C PHE A 170 -4.65 7.19 -6.41
N ASP A 171 -5.56 6.58 -5.67
CA ASP A 171 -6.29 5.39 -6.07
C ASP A 171 -7.75 5.77 -6.34
N TRP A 172 -8.00 6.39 -7.49
CA TRP A 172 -9.36 6.75 -7.93
C TRP A 172 -9.94 5.61 -8.75
N GLU A 173 -10.94 4.94 -8.20
CA GLU A 173 -11.62 3.79 -8.78
C GLU A 173 -13.09 4.08 -9.15
N TYR A 174 -13.42 4.47 -10.38
CA TYR A 174 -12.54 4.92 -11.47
C TYR A 174 -13.04 6.24 -12.08
N PRO A 175 -12.15 7.12 -12.58
CA PRO A 175 -12.52 8.24 -13.44
C PRO A 175 -13.41 7.79 -14.61
N GLU A 176 -14.31 8.67 -15.07
CA GLU A 176 -15.14 8.45 -16.27
C GLU A 176 -16.14 7.29 -16.19
N CYS A 177 -16.36 6.77 -14.98
CA CYS A 177 -17.15 5.58 -14.79
C CYS A 177 -18.64 5.89 -14.57
N GLU A 178 -19.42 5.84 -15.64
CA GLU A 178 -20.86 5.97 -15.56
C GLU A 178 -21.52 4.65 -15.12
N GLY A 179 -22.38 4.72 -14.10
CA GLY A 179 -23.41 3.69 -13.90
C GLY A 179 -22.96 2.38 -13.26
N GLY A 180 -21.81 2.32 -12.57
CA GLY A 180 -21.57 1.24 -11.61
C GLY A 180 -20.17 0.69 -11.46
N CYS A 181 -19.19 1.51 -11.13
CA CYS A 181 -17.93 1.04 -10.56
C CYS A 181 -17.59 1.85 -9.30
N GLY A 182 -16.67 1.33 -8.49
CA GLY A 182 -16.31 1.89 -7.21
C GLY A 182 -17.44 1.73 -6.18
N CYS A 183 -17.09 1.14 -5.04
CA CYS A 183 -17.93 1.05 -3.85
C CYS A 183 -19.34 0.41 -4.04
N GLN A 184 -19.50 -0.51 -4.99
CA GLN A 184 -20.80 -1.14 -5.24
C GLN A 184 -21.15 -2.19 -4.18
N GLY A 185 -22.23 -1.95 -3.43
CA GLY A 185 -22.83 -2.97 -2.56
C GLY A 185 -22.06 -3.27 -1.28
N GLU A 186 -20.98 -2.54 -1.01
CA GLU A 186 -20.27 -2.60 0.27
C GLU A 186 -21.04 -1.86 1.37
N GLU A 187 -20.86 -2.32 2.61
CA GLU A 187 -21.50 -1.73 3.80
C GLU A 187 -21.15 -0.24 3.98
N THR A 188 -19.95 0.16 3.53
CA THR A 188 -19.42 1.52 3.59
C THR A 188 -20.01 2.47 2.56
N CYS A 189 -20.72 1.97 1.54
CA CYS A 189 -21.30 2.74 0.43
C CYS A 189 -22.62 2.15 -0.08
N ILE A 190 -23.46 1.64 0.83
CA ILE A 190 -24.74 1.05 0.46
C ILE A 190 -25.58 2.07 -0.33
N ASN A 191 -25.93 1.72 -1.57
CA ASN A 191 -26.69 2.55 -2.50
C ASN A 191 -25.99 3.85 -2.96
N SER A 192 -24.66 3.93 -2.84
CA SER A 192 -23.85 4.96 -3.49
C SER A 192 -22.90 4.30 -4.49
N SER A 193 -22.74 4.89 -5.66
CA SER A 193 -21.69 4.55 -6.62
C SER A 193 -20.63 5.64 -6.61
N ASN A 194 -19.46 5.36 -7.19
CA ASN A 194 -18.51 6.42 -7.48
C ASN A 194 -19.23 7.58 -8.21
N VAL A 195 -18.98 8.82 -7.77
CA VAL A 195 -19.38 9.99 -8.54
C VAL A 195 -18.30 10.19 -9.59
N ALA A 196 -18.66 9.97 -10.84
CA ALA A 196 -17.78 10.14 -11.98
C ALA A 196 -18.57 10.76 -13.14
N ALA A 197 -17.88 11.48 -14.02
CA ALA A 197 -18.48 12.12 -15.18
C ALA A 197 -17.45 12.37 -16.28
N HIS A 198 -17.97 12.62 -17.49
CA HIS A 198 -17.19 13.12 -18.62
C HIS A 198 -16.26 14.27 -18.24
N GLY A 199 -14.97 14.10 -18.51
CA GLY A 199 -13.93 15.09 -18.27
C GLY A 199 -13.19 14.91 -16.93
N ASP A 200 -13.45 13.85 -16.18
CA ASP A 200 -12.69 13.45 -14.99
C ASP A 200 -11.19 13.37 -15.27
N TRP A 201 -10.78 12.86 -16.44
CA TRP A 201 -9.37 12.79 -16.80
C TRP A 201 -8.72 14.18 -16.94
N GLU A 202 -9.44 15.19 -17.44
CA GLU A 202 -8.93 16.56 -17.57
C GLU A 202 -8.89 17.28 -16.21
N LEU A 203 -9.88 17.02 -15.36
CA LEU A 203 -9.87 17.47 -13.96
C LEU A 203 -8.68 16.87 -13.22
N TYR A 204 -8.46 15.57 -13.37
CA TYR A 204 -7.38 14.86 -12.71
C TYR A 204 -6.01 15.32 -13.19
N LYS A 205 -5.82 15.49 -14.50
CA LYS A 205 -4.61 16.08 -15.06
C LYS A 205 -4.32 17.45 -14.48
N THR A 206 -5.32 18.33 -14.42
CA THR A 206 -5.17 19.68 -13.87
C THR A 206 -4.78 19.64 -12.39
N PHE A 207 -5.41 18.75 -11.62
CA PHE A 207 -5.11 18.53 -10.21
C PHE A 207 -3.65 18.06 -10.02
N ILE A 208 -3.20 17.04 -10.75
CA ILE A 208 -1.83 16.51 -10.66
C ILE A 208 -0.79 17.55 -11.06
N MET A 209 -1.02 18.32 -12.13
CA MET A 209 -0.12 19.40 -12.54
C MET A 209 0.07 20.45 -11.44
N LYS A 210 -1.04 20.90 -10.84
CA LYS A 210 -0.99 21.90 -9.76
C LYS A 210 -0.34 21.34 -8.50
N LEU A 211 -0.62 20.08 -8.17
CA LEU A 211 0.00 19.40 -7.04
C LEU A 211 1.51 19.25 -7.22
N ARG A 212 1.97 18.81 -8.41
CA ARG A 212 3.39 18.72 -8.74
C ARG A 212 4.11 20.04 -8.51
N ALA A 213 3.55 21.15 -9.00
CA ALA A 213 4.12 22.48 -8.79
C ALA A 213 4.23 22.85 -7.30
N LYS A 214 3.23 22.48 -6.49
CA LYS A 214 3.25 22.71 -5.03
C LYS A 214 4.25 21.81 -4.30
N PHE A 215 4.39 20.57 -4.75
CA PHE A 215 5.42 19.67 -4.25
C PHE A 215 6.80 20.20 -4.61
N ASP A 216 7.06 20.65 -5.84
CA ASP A 216 8.35 21.27 -6.23
C ASP A 216 8.71 22.45 -5.33
N GLU A 217 7.74 23.32 -5.00
CA GLU A 217 7.92 24.40 -4.03
C GLU A 217 8.30 23.86 -2.63
N LEU A 218 7.61 22.81 -2.16
CA LEU A 218 7.84 22.22 -0.84
C LEU A 218 9.18 21.47 -0.76
N GLU A 219 9.59 20.79 -1.83
CA GLU A 219 10.86 20.05 -1.92
C GLU A 219 12.07 20.94 -1.62
N THR A 220 12.05 22.20 -2.08
CA THR A 220 13.12 23.19 -1.78
C THR A 220 13.25 23.49 -0.28
N LYS A 221 12.16 23.33 0.47
CA LYS A 221 12.10 23.58 1.92
C LYS A 221 12.40 22.34 2.75
N VAL A 222 12.00 21.16 2.27
CA VAL A 222 12.16 19.89 3.00
C VAL A 222 13.41 19.11 2.61
N GLY A 223 14.08 19.47 1.52
CA GLY A 223 15.36 18.87 1.14
C GLY A 223 15.31 17.46 0.57
N ARG A 224 14.13 17.01 0.13
CA ARG A 224 13.89 15.68 -0.42
C ARG A 224 12.85 15.78 -1.53
N LYS A 225 12.91 14.86 -2.48
CA LYS A 225 11.88 14.69 -3.51
C LYS A 225 10.58 14.18 -2.88
N LEU A 226 9.45 14.74 -3.29
CA LEU A 226 8.10 14.30 -2.97
C LEU A 226 7.51 13.61 -4.19
N MET A 227 6.99 12.41 -4.00
CA MET A 227 6.52 11.54 -5.05
C MET A 227 5.03 11.72 -5.30
N ILE A 228 4.63 11.61 -6.56
CA ILE A 228 3.23 11.43 -6.94
C ILE A 228 3.12 10.03 -7.54
N SER A 229 2.25 9.20 -6.98
CA SER A 229 1.91 7.91 -7.57
C SER A 229 0.40 7.78 -7.75
N GLY A 230 -0.03 6.79 -8.51
CA GLY A 230 -1.44 6.45 -8.61
C GLY A 230 -1.65 5.00 -8.99
N ALA A 231 -2.80 4.46 -8.60
CA ALA A 231 -3.24 3.12 -8.95
C ALA A 231 -4.27 3.17 -10.09
N PHE A 232 -4.06 2.33 -11.10
CA PHE A 232 -4.81 2.38 -12.35
C PHE A 232 -5.41 1.02 -12.67
N GLY A 233 -6.72 1.02 -12.96
CA GLY A 233 -7.46 -0.17 -13.34
C GLY A 233 -6.94 -0.76 -14.64
N MET A 234 -6.81 -2.08 -14.68
CA MET A 234 -6.21 -2.79 -15.83
C MET A 234 -7.23 -3.57 -16.66
N ASN A 235 -8.53 -3.30 -16.51
CA ASN A 235 -9.54 -3.83 -17.42
C ASN A 235 -9.32 -3.25 -18.84
N PRO A 236 -9.18 -4.07 -19.90
CA PRO A 236 -9.03 -3.58 -21.27
C PRO A 236 -10.08 -2.56 -21.71
N LYS A 237 -11.33 -2.70 -21.21
CA LYS A 237 -12.43 -1.77 -21.53
C LYS A 237 -12.28 -0.41 -20.85
N LEU A 238 -11.62 -0.34 -19.70
CA LEU A 238 -11.26 0.91 -19.03
C LEU A 238 -10.07 1.60 -19.72
N ILE A 239 -9.11 0.81 -20.22
CA ILE A 239 -7.94 1.31 -20.94
C ILE A 239 -8.33 1.93 -22.29
N ASP A 240 -9.18 1.24 -23.05
CA ASP A 240 -9.58 1.64 -24.40
C ASP A 240 -10.79 2.59 -24.42
N GLY A 241 -11.59 2.62 -23.34
CA GLY A 241 -12.85 3.36 -23.29
C GLY A 241 -13.86 2.85 -24.33
N GLY A 242 -14.69 3.76 -24.84
CA GLY A 242 -15.61 3.51 -25.95
C GLY A 242 -16.77 2.56 -25.65
N ASN A 243 -17.07 2.32 -24.36
CA ASN A 243 -18.19 1.49 -23.93
C ASN A 243 -19.14 2.25 -23.00
N GLU A 244 -20.23 1.61 -22.58
CA GLU A 244 -21.28 2.26 -21.78
C GLU A 244 -20.82 2.65 -20.36
N THR A 245 -19.86 1.93 -19.80
CA THR A 245 -19.35 2.16 -18.44
C THR A 245 -18.18 3.13 -18.43
N TRP A 246 -17.21 2.93 -19.34
CA TRP A 246 -16.01 3.77 -19.50
C TRP A 246 -16.02 4.36 -20.91
N GLN A 247 -16.49 5.59 -21.02
CA GLN A 247 -16.66 6.24 -22.32
C GLN A 247 -15.31 6.76 -22.86
N ASP A 248 -14.56 7.46 -22.01
CA ASP A 248 -13.25 7.98 -22.38
C ASP A 248 -12.12 7.00 -21.99
N PRO A 249 -11.11 6.81 -22.86
CA PRO A 249 -9.99 5.93 -22.58
C PRO A 249 -9.12 6.49 -21.46
N THR A 250 -8.50 5.58 -20.69
CA THR A 250 -7.43 6.00 -19.76
C THR A 250 -6.29 6.66 -20.54
N PRO A 251 -5.89 7.90 -20.19
CA PRO A 251 -5.00 8.72 -21.01
C PRO A 251 -3.52 8.47 -20.71
N TRP A 252 -3.06 7.24 -20.98
CA TRP A 252 -1.70 6.76 -20.71
C TRP A 252 -0.58 7.66 -21.26
N GLU A 253 -0.86 8.39 -22.34
CA GLU A 253 0.07 9.34 -22.96
C GLU A 253 0.60 10.36 -21.95
N TRP A 254 -0.27 11.03 -21.18
CA TRP A 254 0.20 12.02 -20.20
C TRP A 254 0.46 11.41 -18.83
N LEU A 255 -0.21 10.30 -18.46
CA LEU A 255 0.07 9.61 -17.19
C LEU A 255 1.54 9.16 -17.13
N CYS A 256 2.08 8.69 -18.26
CA CYS A 256 3.48 8.28 -18.38
C CYS A 256 4.46 9.43 -18.65
N ASP A 257 4.00 10.64 -18.98
CA ASP A 257 4.90 11.75 -19.31
C ASP A 257 5.74 12.19 -18.10
N GLU A 258 6.90 12.79 -18.36
CA GLU A 258 7.71 13.41 -17.31
C GLU A 258 6.93 14.52 -16.59
N GLY A 259 7.02 14.51 -15.25
CA GLY A 259 6.48 15.58 -14.42
C GLY A 259 5.06 15.39 -13.89
N TYR A 260 4.42 14.24 -14.10
CA TYR A 260 3.10 13.95 -13.51
C TYR A 260 3.18 12.89 -12.41
N PHE A 261 3.46 11.65 -12.79
CA PHE A 261 3.60 10.53 -11.87
C PHE A 261 5.04 10.01 -11.86
N ASP A 262 5.52 9.71 -10.66
CA ASP A 262 6.80 9.03 -10.40
C ASP A 262 6.65 7.51 -10.46
N LEU A 263 5.51 6.98 -9.99
CA LEU A 263 5.18 5.55 -10.02
C LEU A 263 3.73 5.37 -10.50
N LEU A 264 3.52 4.44 -11.42
CA LEU A 264 2.22 4.09 -11.99
C LEU A 264 1.92 2.64 -11.58
N ASN A 265 1.11 2.49 -10.53
CA ASN A 265 0.75 1.21 -9.97
C ASN A 265 -0.34 0.55 -10.83
N LEU A 266 -0.01 -0.55 -11.50
CA LEU A 266 -0.97 -1.26 -12.35
C LEU A 266 -1.72 -2.30 -11.53
N MET A 267 -3.04 -2.14 -11.38
CA MET A 267 -3.89 -3.10 -10.68
C MET A 267 -4.17 -4.33 -11.55
N THR A 268 -3.11 -5.09 -11.87
CA THR A 268 -3.16 -6.32 -12.68
C THR A 268 -3.58 -7.54 -11.86
N TYR A 269 -4.68 -7.38 -11.14
CA TYR A 269 -5.36 -8.38 -10.31
C TYR A 269 -6.87 -8.09 -10.36
N ASP A 270 -7.68 -8.94 -9.73
CA ASP A 270 -9.15 -8.86 -9.77
C ASP A 270 -9.74 -8.87 -11.18
N PHE A 271 -9.05 -9.50 -12.14
CA PHE A 271 -9.63 -9.79 -13.45
C PHE A 271 -10.82 -10.75 -13.34
N TYR A 272 -10.73 -11.71 -12.43
CA TYR A 272 -11.81 -12.66 -12.18
C TYR A 272 -12.01 -12.93 -10.69
N GLY A 273 -13.26 -13.10 -10.32
CA GLY A 273 -13.70 -13.47 -8.99
C GLY A 273 -15.12 -14.04 -9.05
N PRO A 274 -15.70 -14.39 -7.89
CA PRO A 274 -17.02 -15.03 -7.80
C PRO A 274 -18.20 -14.16 -8.23
N TRP A 275 -17.97 -12.89 -8.55
CA TRP A 275 -18.90 -12.04 -9.28
C TRP A 275 -19.06 -12.45 -10.76
N ALA A 276 -18.07 -13.13 -11.35
CA ALA A 276 -18.09 -13.58 -12.74
C ALA A 276 -18.84 -14.91 -12.89
N PRO A 277 -19.56 -15.13 -14.01
CA PRO A 277 -20.39 -16.32 -14.25
C PRO A 277 -19.60 -17.65 -14.36
N GLN A 278 -18.29 -17.54 -14.56
CA GLN A 278 -17.38 -18.65 -14.80
C GLN A 278 -16.13 -18.46 -13.94
N VAL A 279 -15.66 -19.56 -13.36
CA VAL A 279 -14.37 -19.64 -12.66
C VAL A 279 -13.25 -19.33 -13.65
N ALA A 280 -12.34 -18.45 -13.25
CA ALA A 280 -11.17 -18.10 -14.03
C ALA A 280 -10.06 -17.56 -13.10
N PRO A 281 -8.81 -17.46 -13.59
CA PRO A 281 -7.70 -16.98 -12.77
C PRO A 281 -7.91 -15.55 -12.26
N LEU A 282 -7.59 -15.28 -10.99
CA LEU A 282 -7.66 -13.94 -10.39
C LEU A 282 -6.81 -12.92 -11.16
N ALA A 283 -5.57 -13.30 -11.50
CA ALA A 283 -4.57 -12.41 -12.07
C ALA A 283 -3.73 -13.10 -13.17
N PRO A 284 -4.34 -13.54 -14.29
CA PRO A 284 -3.66 -14.30 -15.34
C PRO A 284 -2.62 -13.42 -16.04
N LEU A 285 -1.38 -13.90 -16.17
CA LEU A 285 -0.34 -13.20 -16.94
C LEU A 285 -0.70 -13.17 -18.42
N TYR A 286 -1.19 -14.29 -18.96
CA TYR A 286 -1.63 -14.42 -20.35
C TYR A 286 -3.08 -14.90 -20.44
N SER A 287 -3.77 -14.54 -21.53
CA SER A 287 -5.09 -15.08 -21.83
C SER A 287 -5.00 -16.53 -22.29
N ASP A 288 -6.08 -17.30 -22.07
CA ASP A 288 -6.20 -18.67 -22.54
C ASP A 288 -7.32 -18.78 -23.58
N PRO A 289 -7.06 -19.36 -24.78
CA PRO A 289 -8.10 -19.66 -25.76
C PRO A 289 -9.21 -20.60 -25.27
N GLU A 290 -8.96 -21.40 -24.24
CA GLU A 290 -9.97 -22.27 -23.59
C GLU A 290 -10.77 -21.53 -22.50
N GLY A 291 -10.36 -20.31 -22.15
CA GLY A 291 -11.01 -19.47 -21.14
C GLY A 291 -12.27 -18.75 -21.62
N PRO A 292 -12.80 -17.83 -20.79
CA PRO A 292 -13.94 -16.99 -21.17
C PRO A 292 -13.67 -16.18 -22.45
N THR A 293 -14.74 -15.88 -23.21
CA THR A 293 -14.64 -14.94 -24.33
C THR A 293 -14.15 -13.58 -23.84
N GLU A 294 -13.21 -12.96 -24.58
CA GLU A 294 -12.54 -11.72 -24.16
C GLU A 294 -11.82 -11.88 -22.80
N MET A 295 -11.13 -13.01 -22.61
CA MET A 295 -10.42 -13.27 -21.37
C MET A 295 -9.39 -12.16 -21.07
N MET A 296 -9.56 -11.47 -19.95
CA MET A 296 -8.65 -10.42 -19.52
C MET A 296 -7.36 -11.03 -18.99
N SER A 297 -6.23 -10.33 -19.20
CA SER A 297 -4.92 -10.75 -18.70
C SER A 297 -3.98 -9.57 -18.53
N CYS A 298 -2.94 -9.76 -17.72
CA CYS A 298 -1.90 -8.76 -17.50
C CYS A 298 -1.23 -8.38 -18.82
N ASP A 299 -0.87 -9.36 -19.67
CA ASP A 299 -0.24 -9.10 -20.97
C ASP A 299 -1.16 -8.32 -21.90
N ASP A 300 -2.43 -8.72 -22.09
CA ASP A 300 -3.36 -7.97 -22.97
C ASP A 300 -3.47 -6.50 -22.55
N SER A 301 -3.63 -6.25 -21.25
CA SER A 301 -3.72 -4.88 -20.72
C SER A 301 -2.39 -4.12 -20.87
N ILE A 302 -1.25 -4.75 -20.57
CA ILE A 302 0.07 -4.10 -20.66
C ILE A 302 0.46 -3.82 -22.12
N GLN A 303 0.16 -4.71 -23.07
CA GLN A 303 0.42 -4.48 -24.49
C GLN A 303 -0.37 -3.28 -25.05
N ARG A 304 -1.54 -2.96 -24.48
CA ARG A 304 -2.33 -1.78 -24.88
C ARG A 304 -1.72 -0.46 -24.39
N ILE A 305 -1.08 -0.47 -23.23
CA ILE A 305 -0.53 0.75 -22.61
C ILE A 305 0.90 1.05 -23.05
N LEU A 306 1.74 0.03 -23.30
CA LEU A 306 3.16 0.23 -23.62
C LEU A 306 3.39 1.16 -24.84
N PRO A 307 2.64 1.05 -25.95
CA PRO A 307 2.81 1.97 -27.09
C PRO A 307 2.39 3.42 -26.79
N ARG A 308 1.64 3.63 -25.71
CA ARG A 308 1.10 4.92 -25.26
C ARG A 308 1.89 5.50 -24.08
N CYS A 309 2.92 4.79 -23.62
CA CYS A 309 3.70 5.16 -22.45
C CYS A 309 5.11 5.58 -22.84
N SER A 310 5.44 6.86 -22.65
CA SER A 310 6.77 7.40 -22.93
C SER A 310 7.85 6.92 -21.95
N HIS A 311 7.45 6.51 -20.73
CA HIS A 311 8.31 6.08 -19.63
C HIS A 311 7.85 4.75 -19.00
N PRO A 312 8.02 3.61 -19.70
CA PRO A 312 7.59 2.30 -19.20
C PRO A 312 8.25 1.93 -17.86
N GLU A 313 9.44 2.46 -17.55
CA GLU A 313 10.15 2.24 -16.29
C GLU A 313 9.42 2.79 -15.05
N ARG A 314 8.31 3.52 -15.22
CA ARG A 314 7.43 3.96 -14.11
C ARG A 314 6.26 3.03 -13.87
N LEU A 315 5.95 2.13 -14.79
CA LEU A 315 4.87 1.17 -14.68
C LEU A 315 5.28 0.06 -13.71
N LEU A 316 4.44 -0.22 -12.71
CA LEU A 316 4.70 -1.27 -11.72
C LEU A 316 3.67 -2.40 -11.85
N MET A 317 4.15 -3.63 -11.94
CA MET A 317 3.33 -4.84 -12.06
C MET A 317 2.56 -5.10 -10.75
N GLY A 318 1.26 -5.35 -10.85
CA GLY A 318 0.43 -5.72 -9.72
C GLY A 318 0.61 -7.18 -9.31
N LEU A 319 0.93 -7.38 -8.02
CA LEU A 319 1.15 -8.66 -7.38
C LEU A 319 0.15 -8.84 -6.24
N ALA A 320 -0.79 -9.78 -6.41
CA ALA A 320 -1.77 -10.11 -5.39
C ALA A 320 -1.17 -11.01 -4.31
N THR A 321 -1.56 -10.79 -3.06
CA THR A 321 -1.27 -11.65 -1.89
C THR A 321 -2.55 -12.33 -1.40
N TYR A 322 -3.54 -12.50 -2.26
CA TYR A 322 -4.82 -13.14 -1.94
C TYR A 322 -5.27 -14.00 -3.12
N GLY A 323 -6.33 -14.78 -2.89
CA GLY A 323 -7.00 -15.60 -3.87
C GLY A 323 -8.50 -15.34 -3.89
N LYS A 324 -9.14 -15.73 -5.00
CA LYS A 324 -10.59 -15.75 -5.17
C LYS A 324 -11.11 -17.17 -5.09
N VAL A 325 -12.26 -17.33 -4.43
CA VAL A 325 -12.77 -18.62 -3.99
C VAL A 325 -14.21 -18.83 -4.44
N TRP A 326 -14.43 -19.91 -5.16
CA TRP A 326 -15.73 -20.38 -5.59
C TRP A 326 -16.08 -21.71 -4.92
N LYS A 327 -17.36 -21.95 -4.62
CA LYS A 327 -17.85 -23.26 -4.17
C LYS A 327 -18.79 -23.91 -5.19
N ASP A 328 -19.14 -25.16 -4.95
CA ASP A 328 -20.00 -25.96 -5.83
C ASP A 328 -19.46 -26.10 -7.26
N VAL A 329 -18.13 -26.02 -7.44
CA VAL A 329 -17.46 -26.05 -8.75
C VAL A 329 -17.28 -27.50 -9.22
N PRO A 330 -17.74 -27.91 -10.41
CA PRO A 330 -17.50 -29.25 -10.93
C PRO A 330 -16.00 -29.62 -10.98
N LYS A 331 -15.65 -30.83 -10.51
CA LYS A 331 -14.27 -31.36 -10.56
C LYS A 331 -13.92 -31.89 -11.96
N GLU A 332 -13.74 -30.96 -12.89
CA GLU A 332 -13.47 -31.25 -14.31
C GLU A 332 -12.46 -30.25 -14.86
N GLY A 333 -11.73 -30.62 -15.93
CA GLY A 333 -10.71 -29.75 -16.53
C GLY A 333 -9.33 -29.93 -15.90
N THR A 334 -8.37 -29.11 -16.30
CA THR A 334 -6.99 -29.14 -15.79
C THR A 334 -6.45 -27.71 -15.68
N PRO A 335 -6.23 -27.18 -14.47
CA PRO A 335 -6.54 -27.79 -13.17
C PRO A 335 -8.05 -28.03 -12.97
N PRO A 336 -8.46 -28.98 -12.11
CA PRO A 336 -9.87 -29.24 -11.86
C PRO A 336 -10.62 -27.97 -11.45
N GLY A 337 -11.80 -27.75 -12.02
CA GLY A 337 -12.65 -26.58 -11.78
C GLY A 337 -12.34 -25.36 -12.66
N MET A 338 -11.19 -25.32 -13.35
CA MET A 338 -10.84 -24.24 -14.26
C MET A 338 -11.89 -24.09 -15.36
N TYR A 339 -12.35 -22.86 -15.60
CA TYR A 339 -13.36 -22.51 -16.60
C TYR A 339 -14.70 -23.23 -16.43
N LYS A 340 -15.02 -23.70 -15.21
CA LYS A 340 -16.35 -24.23 -14.90
C LYS A 340 -17.26 -23.12 -14.37
N ASN A 341 -18.56 -23.28 -14.56
CA ASN A 341 -19.53 -22.28 -14.10
C ASN A 341 -19.73 -22.38 -12.59
N SER A 342 -19.52 -21.27 -11.89
CA SER A 342 -19.98 -21.01 -10.53
C SER A 342 -19.87 -19.52 -10.25
N THR A 343 -20.87 -18.94 -9.60
CA THR A 343 -20.83 -17.59 -9.00
C THR A 343 -21.00 -17.67 -7.48
N ASN A 344 -20.92 -18.88 -6.92
CA ASN A 344 -21.20 -19.10 -5.51
C ASN A 344 -19.95 -18.78 -4.71
N ASN A 345 -20.06 -17.76 -3.86
CA ASN A 345 -19.04 -17.43 -2.88
C ASN A 345 -18.87 -18.56 -1.86
N ALA A 346 -17.62 -18.92 -1.58
CA ALA A 346 -17.30 -19.71 -0.40
C ALA A 346 -17.55 -18.88 0.87
N PRO A 347 -17.98 -19.51 1.98
CA PRO A 347 -18.20 -18.84 3.25
C PRO A 347 -16.88 -18.31 3.83
N MET A 348 -16.99 -17.30 4.69
CA MET A 348 -15.86 -16.79 5.46
C MET A 348 -15.28 -17.86 6.38
N GLY A 349 -13.99 -17.75 6.67
CA GLY A 349 -13.21 -18.66 7.51
C GLY A 349 -11.84 -18.03 7.83
N PRO A 350 -10.90 -18.77 8.45
CA PRO A 350 -9.56 -18.26 8.77
C PRO A 350 -8.89 -17.67 7.54
N GLY A 351 -8.27 -16.48 7.60
CA GLY A 351 -7.70 -15.84 6.41
C GLY A 351 -8.70 -15.45 5.31
N SER A 352 -10.01 -15.53 5.55
CA SER A 352 -11.04 -14.98 4.67
C SER A 352 -11.78 -13.88 5.40
N TRP A 353 -11.51 -12.64 5.00
CA TRP A 353 -12.07 -11.41 5.60
C TRP A 353 -13.28 -10.87 4.84
N GLU A 354 -13.53 -11.43 3.67
CA GLU A 354 -14.65 -11.14 2.78
C GLU A 354 -15.13 -12.45 2.15
N LEU A 355 -16.40 -12.53 1.77
CA LEU A 355 -16.92 -13.65 1.00
C LEU A 355 -16.16 -13.81 -0.31
N GLY A 356 -15.76 -15.04 -0.63
CA GLY A 356 -15.10 -15.32 -1.90
C GLY A 356 -13.64 -14.86 -2.02
N THR A 357 -13.02 -14.38 -0.94
CA THR A 357 -11.60 -13.98 -0.90
C THR A 357 -10.84 -14.76 0.19
N ILE A 358 -9.57 -15.10 -0.03
CA ILE A 358 -8.68 -15.78 0.94
C ILE A 358 -7.27 -15.20 0.89
N SER A 359 -6.64 -14.94 2.04
CA SER A 359 -5.25 -14.49 2.14
C SER A 359 -4.29 -15.58 1.64
N ILE A 360 -3.16 -15.17 1.04
CA ILE A 360 -2.17 -16.14 0.53
C ILE A 360 -1.55 -16.97 1.66
N TRP A 361 -1.37 -16.40 2.85
CA TRP A 361 -0.84 -17.16 3.97
C TRP A 361 -1.71 -18.35 4.37
N ASP A 362 -3.04 -18.19 4.37
CA ASP A 362 -3.95 -19.28 4.72
C ASP A 362 -4.01 -20.30 3.60
N THR A 363 -3.93 -19.83 2.36
CA THR A 363 -3.85 -20.69 1.18
C THR A 363 -2.60 -21.59 1.24
N VAL A 364 -1.41 -21.00 1.39
CA VAL A 364 -0.14 -21.76 1.42
C VAL A 364 -0.05 -22.69 2.63
N LEU A 365 -0.45 -22.23 3.82
CA LEU A 365 -0.26 -23.02 5.04
C LEU A 365 -1.35 -24.08 5.25
N ASN A 366 -2.59 -23.82 4.86
CA ASN A 366 -3.73 -24.66 5.23
C ASN A 366 -4.48 -25.27 4.03
N VAL A 367 -4.39 -24.70 2.83
CA VAL A 367 -5.08 -25.23 1.63
C VAL A 367 -4.14 -26.10 0.81
N GLU A 368 -2.95 -25.61 0.47
CA GLU A 368 -2.02 -26.35 -0.40
C GLU A 368 -1.67 -27.76 0.11
N PRO A 369 -1.47 -28.00 1.42
CA PRO A 369 -1.09 -29.33 1.90
C PRO A 369 -2.20 -30.40 1.78
N VAL A 370 -3.45 -30.00 1.53
CA VAL A 370 -4.62 -30.88 1.63
C VAL A 370 -5.52 -30.86 0.39
N CYS A 371 -5.29 -29.94 -0.54
CA CYS A 371 -6.04 -29.81 -1.79
C CYS A 371 -5.19 -30.15 -3.02
N GLU A 372 -5.83 -30.36 -4.16
CA GLU A 372 -5.14 -30.58 -5.43
C GLU A 372 -4.68 -29.23 -6.00
N VAL A 373 -3.37 -29.00 -5.97
CA VAL A 373 -2.75 -27.74 -6.40
C VAL A 373 -2.02 -27.95 -7.72
N ALA A 374 -2.20 -27.03 -8.67
CA ALA A 374 -1.41 -27.00 -9.88
C ALA A 374 -1.21 -25.57 -10.40
N MET A 375 -0.08 -25.37 -11.08
CA MET A 375 0.13 -24.20 -11.93
C MET A 375 -0.65 -24.39 -13.23
N HIS A 376 -1.39 -23.39 -13.66
CA HIS A 376 -1.96 -23.36 -14.99
C HIS A 376 -0.95 -22.74 -15.95
N ASP A 377 -0.31 -23.59 -16.77
CA ASP A 377 0.88 -23.23 -17.54
C ASP A 377 0.66 -22.13 -18.57
N THR A 378 -0.55 -22.03 -19.16
CA THR A 378 -0.88 -20.98 -20.13
C THR A 378 -0.96 -19.63 -19.46
N THR A 379 -1.76 -19.51 -18.40
CA THR A 379 -2.05 -18.22 -17.76
C THR A 379 -0.98 -17.82 -16.74
N LYS A 380 -0.08 -18.73 -16.37
CA LYS A 380 0.92 -18.58 -15.30
C LYS A 380 0.30 -18.20 -13.95
N THR A 381 -0.78 -18.89 -13.59
CA THR A 381 -1.48 -18.67 -12.31
C THR A 381 -1.62 -19.97 -11.54
N LYS A 382 -1.60 -19.88 -10.21
CA LYS A 382 -1.80 -21.02 -9.32
C LYS A 382 -3.29 -21.25 -9.06
N ALA A 383 -3.67 -22.52 -8.98
CA ALA A 383 -5.02 -22.92 -8.61
C ALA A 383 -5.01 -24.09 -7.64
N ALA A 384 -5.97 -24.11 -6.72
CA ALA A 384 -6.23 -25.21 -5.82
C ALA A 384 -7.68 -25.68 -5.95
N TYR A 385 -7.89 -27.00 -5.97
CA TYR A 385 -9.21 -27.62 -5.93
C TYR A 385 -9.35 -28.51 -4.68
N CYS A 386 -10.37 -28.22 -3.88
CA CYS A 386 -10.68 -28.93 -2.64
C CYS A 386 -12.04 -29.63 -2.77
N ASP A 387 -12.09 -30.95 -2.54
CA ASP A 387 -13.38 -31.67 -2.50
C ASP A 387 -14.27 -31.17 -1.35
N THR A 388 -13.64 -30.87 -0.22
CA THR A 388 -14.22 -30.13 0.91
C THR A 388 -13.14 -29.19 1.44
N MET A 389 -13.48 -27.94 1.72
CA MET A 389 -12.52 -26.99 2.31
C MET A 389 -12.01 -27.52 3.65
N PRO A 390 -10.70 -27.40 3.92
CA PRO A 390 -10.16 -27.86 5.18
C PRO A 390 -10.80 -27.11 6.36
N ALA A 391 -11.31 -27.88 7.31
CA ALA A 391 -11.71 -27.39 8.62
C ALA A 391 -10.46 -27.09 9.46
N GLN A 392 -10.52 -26.04 10.29
CA GLN A 392 -9.36 -25.50 11.00
C GLN A 392 -8.78 -26.46 12.06
N ALA A 393 -7.45 -26.43 12.26
CA ALA A 393 -6.73 -27.11 13.34
C ALA A 393 -6.47 -26.23 14.59
N ASP A 394 -6.52 -24.89 14.48
CA ASP A 394 -6.28 -24.01 15.63
C ASP A 394 -7.08 -22.70 15.55
N SER A 395 -8.16 -22.62 16.32
CA SER A 395 -9.10 -21.49 16.43
C SER A 395 -8.58 -20.32 17.27
N ALA A 396 -7.33 -20.38 17.77
CA ALA A 396 -6.78 -19.34 18.63
C ALA A 396 -6.20 -18.12 17.88
N ALA A 397 -5.87 -18.25 16.58
CA ALA A 397 -5.26 -17.17 15.80
C ALA A 397 -6.26 -16.32 14.99
N ALA A 398 -7.52 -16.74 14.90
CA ALA A 398 -8.58 -16.00 14.24
C ALA A 398 -9.81 -16.03 15.14
N GLY A 399 -9.96 -15.01 15.97
CA GLY A 399 -11.15 -14.85 16.81
C GLY A 399 -12.43 -14.99 15.98
N ASN A 400 -13.21 -16.03 16.25
CA ASN A 400 -14.61 -16.19 15.83
C ASN A 400 -14.94 -16.21 14.33
N GLY A 401 -14.07 -16.73 13.45
CA GLY A 401 -14.50 -17.13 12.10
C GLY A 401 -15.22 -18.48 12.12
N PRO A 402 -16.39 -18.67 11.45
CA PRO A 402 -16.97 -19.99 11.32
C PRO A 402 -16.02 -20.93 10.57
N ALA A 403 -16.08 -22.24 10.86
CA ALA A 403 -15.35 -23.24 10.09
C ALA A 403 -15.73 -23.13 8.61
N ARG A 404 -14.74 -23.25 7.71
CA ARG A 404 -14.96 -23.30 6.26
C ARG A 404 -15.76 -24.56 5.91
N THR A 405 -17.09 -24.49 5.90
CA THR A 405 -17.92 -25.62 5.44
C THR A 405 -18.40 -25.33 4.02
N ALA A 406 -17.54 -25.61 3.04
CA ALA A 406 -17.90 -25.57 1.62
C ALA A 406 -17.34 -26.80 0.91
N ASP A 407 -18.15 -27.35 0.02
CA ASP A 407 -17.78 -28.48 -0.83
C ASP A 407 -17.42 -27.99 -2.23
N LYS A 408 -16.54 -28.74 -2.90
CA LYS A 408 -16.16 -28.54 -4.30
C LYS A 408 -15.67 -27.11 -4.55
N VAL A 409 -14.59 -26.77 -3.88
CA VAL A 409 -14.05 -25.41 -3.88
C VAL A 409 -12.90 -25.28 -4.85
N PHE A 410 -12.94 -24.22 -5.65
CA PHE A 410 -11.85 -23.78 -6.50
C PHE A 410 -11.29 -22.46 -5.96
N ILE A 411 -9.97 -22.36 -5.88
CA ILE A 411 -9.25 -21.15 -5.48
C ILE A 411 -8.28 -20.80 -6.60
N SER A 412 -8.35 -19.58 -7.12
CA SER A 412 -7.26 -18.99 -7.91
C SER A 412 -6.51 -17.99 -7.05
N TYR A 413 -5.18 -18.07 -7.05
CA TYR A 413 -4.32 -17.24 -6.22
C TYR A 413 -2.94 -17.07 -6.85
N GLU A 414 -2.12 -16.25 -6.20
CA GLU A 414 -0.74 -15.96 -6.59
C GLU A 414 0.22 -16.39 -5.47
N ASP A 415 1.40 -16.88 -5.84
CA ASP A 415 2.45 -17.28 -4.91
C ASP A 415 3.84 -16.86 -5.43
N GLY A 416 4.92 -17.33 -4.79
CA GLY A 416 6.27 -17.03 -5.23
C GLY A 416 6.59 -17.49 -6.66
N ASP A 417 5.99 -18.58 -7.12
CA ASP A 417 6.21 -19.09 -8.48
C ASP A 417 5.51 -18.20 -9.52
N THR A 418 4.27 -17.76 -9.25
CA THR A 418 3.56 -16.84 -10.16
C THR A 418 4.19 -15.45 -10.16
N TRP A 419 4.62 -14.94 -9.01
CA TRP A 419 5.34 -13.66 -8.89
C TRP A 419 6.65 -13.67 -9.67
N LYS A 420 7.36 -14.80 -9.69
CA LYS A 420 8.57 -14.97 -10.49
C LYS A 420 8.30 -14.79 -11.99
N GLU A 421 7.26 -15.43 -12.51
CA GLU A 421 6.87 -15.29 -13.93
C GLU A 421 6.50 -13.84 -14.26
N LYS A 422 5.71 -13.18 -13.38
CA LYS A 422 5.29 -11.79 -13.56
C LYS A 422 6.43 -10.79 -13.49
N MET A 423 7.38 -10.97 -12.58
CA MET A 423 8.53 -10.06 -12.46
C MET A 423 9.54 -10.27 -13.58
N ALA A 424 9.71 -11.49 -14.07
CA ALA A 424 10.48 -11.73 -15.29
C ALA A 424 9.85 -11.03 -16.50
N TYR A 425 8.52 -11.13 -16.64
CA TYR A 425 7.77 -10.42 -17.67
C TYR A 425 7.88 -8.90 -17.53
N ALA A 426 7.70 -8.35 -16.33
CA ALA A 426 7.78 -6.91 -16.08
C ALA A 426 9.14 -6.35 -16.50
N LYS A 427 10.22 -7.03 -16.10
CA LYS A 427 11.59 -6.69 -16.53
C LYS A 427 11.76 -6.78 -18.05
N GLU A 428 11.27 -7.85 -18.68
CA GLU A 428 11.34 -8.01 -20.14
C GLU A 428 10.66 -6.83 -20.87
N LYS A 429 9.54 -6.33 -20.35
CA LYS A 429 8.80 -5.20 -20.91
C LYS A 429 9.38 -3.82 -20.56
N GLY A 430 10.48 -3.76 -19.79
CA GLY A 430 11.09 -2.50 -19.37
C GLY A 430 10.30 -1.75 -18.30
N MET A 431 9.46 -2.45 -17.54
CA MET A 431 8.71 -1.90 -16.41
C MET A 431 9.63 -1.62 -15.21
N GLY A 432 9.14 -0.88 -14.23
CA GLY A 432 9.92 -0.35 -13.10
C GLY A 432 10.00 -1.22 -11.86
N GLY A 433 9.14 -2.22 -11.71
CA GLY A 433 9.04 -2.99 -10.48
C GLY A 433 7.61 -3.50 -10.22
N ALA A 434 7.21 -3.51 -8.95
CA ALA A 434 5.94 -4.08 -8.52
C ALA A 434 5.18 -3.22 -7.50
N ILE A 435 3.85 -3.30 -7.59
CA ILE A 435 2.91 -2.96 -6.52
C ILE A 435 2.36 -4.27 -5.93
N ILE A 436 2.31 -4.34 -4.60
CA ILE A 436 1.84 -5.50 -3.84
C ILE A 436 0.57 -5.12 -3.07
N TRP A 437 -0.53 -5.82 -3.35
CA TRP A 437 -1.82 -5.70 -2.65
C TRP A 437 -2.18 -7.04 -1.99
N ALA A 438 -2.22 -7.16 -0.66
CA ALA A 438 -1.75 -6.22 0.36
C ALA A 438 -0.90 -6.90 1.47
N ALA A 439 -0.23 -6.09 2.29
CA ALA A 439 0.77 -6.56 3.26
C ALA A 439 0.18 -7.55 4.27
N SER A 440 -1.01 -7.28 4.80
CA SER A 440 -1.59 -8.10 5.85
C SER A 440 -2.03 -9.50 5.41
N ASP A 441 -2.08 -9.77 4.09
CA ASP A 441 -2.36 -11.09 3.57
C ASP A 441 -1.10 -11.96 3.36
N MET A 442 0.10 -11.37 3.51
CA MET A 442 1.37 -12.12 3.50
C MET A 442 1.57 -12.95 4.80
N GLY A 443 0.72 -12.77 5.81
CA GLY A 443 0.65 -13.63 6.99
C GLY A 443 -0.32 -13.21 8.11
N ASN A 444 -0.38 -13.98 9.21
CA ASN A 444 -1.45 -13.95 10.22
C ASN A 444 -1.19 -13.13 11.51
N GLY A 445 -0.41 -12.05 11.44
CA GLY A 445 0.18 -11.33 12.59
C GLY A 445 1.31 -12.07 13.36
N LYS A 446 1.23 -13.39 13.53
CA LYS A 446 2.01 -14.16 14.55
C LYS A 446 3.14 -15.04 14.00
N THR A 447 2.97 -15.64 12.82
CA THR A 447 3.92 -16.61 12.22
C THR A 447 3.87 -16.51 10.70
N GLN A 448 4.90 -15.91 10.07
CA GLN A 448 4.78 -15.56 8.65
C GLN A 448 6.06 -15.61 7.82
N GLY A 449 7.22 -15.79 8.46
CA GLY A 449 8.51 -15.60 7.78
C GLY A 449 8.62 -16.36 6.46
N THR A 450 8.10 -17.60 6.41
CA THR A 450 8.23 -18.47 5.23
C THR A 450 7.33 -18.09 4.06
N VAL A 451 6.11 -17.58 4.28
CA VAL A 451 5.20 -17.17 3.19
C VAL A 451 5.71 -15.88 2.56
N ALA A 452 5.99 -14.86 3.39
CA ALA A 452 6.57 -13.61 2.93
C ALA A 452 7.93 -13.84 2.23
N GLU A 453 8.78 -14.71 2.78
CA GLU A 453 10.04 -15.10 2.13
C GLU A 453 9.82 -15.77 0.77
N GLY A 454 8.84 -16.68 0.65
CA GLY A 454 8.51 -17.34 -0.62
C GLY A 454 8.10 -16.34 -1.70
N LEU A 455 7.23 -15.40 -1.34
CA LEU A 455 6.77 -14.31 -2.21
C LEU A 455 7.93 -13.40 -2.64
N LEU A 456 8.75 -12.92 -1.70
CA LEU A 456 9.90 -12.07 -1.99
C LEU A 456 10.95 -12.78 -2.83
N ASN A 457 11.20 -14.07 -2.57
CA ASN A 457 12.04 -14.91 -3.43
C ASN A 457 11.49 -14.97 -4.86
N GLY A 458 10.17 -15.10 -5.02
CA GLY A 458 9.49 -15.01 -6.31
C GLY A 458 9.79 -13.69 -7.02
N LEU A 459 9.50 -12.58 -6.35
CA LEU A 459 9.69 -11.23 -6.89
C LEU A 459 11.13 -11.02 -7.39
N PHE A 460 12.12 -11.25 -6.52
CA PHE A 460 13.50 -10.94 -6.85
C PHE A 460 14.17 -12.00 -7.73
N SER A 461 13.74 -13.26 -7.69
CA SER A 461 14.23 -14.26 -8.66
C SER A 461 13.66 -14.07 -10.06
N GLY A 462 12.44 -13.54 -10.18
CA GLY A 462 11.91 -13.09 -11.47
C GLY A 462 12.71 -11.91 -12.03
N TRP A 463 13.13 -10.99 -11.16
CA TRP A 463 13.89 -9.80 -11.57
C TRP A 463 15.38 -10.06 -11.82
N TYR A 464 16.11 -10.65 -10.87
CA TYR A 464 17.56 -10.83 -10.94
C TYR A 464 17.99 -12.17 -11.56
N GLY A 465 17.07 -13.11 -11.70
CA GLY A 465 17.33 -14.46 -12.22
C GLY A 465 16.99 -15.55 -11.21
N SER A 466 16.72 -16.76 -11.72
CA SER A 466 16.10 -17.87 -10.97
C SER A 466 16.84 -18.31 -9.71
N ASP A 467 18.14 -18.05 -9.63
CA ASP A 467 19.00 -18.48 -8.53
C ASP A 467 19.04 -17.48 -7.37
N TYR A 468 18.45 -16.29 -7.55
CA TYR A 468 18.41 -15.28 -6.51
C TYR A 468 17.53 -15.73 -5.34
N LYS A 469 18.02 -15.47 -4.11
CA LYS A 469 17.27 -15.66 -2.87
C LYS A 469 17.48 -14.46 -1.96
N VAL A 470 16.41 -14.02 -1.31
CA VAL A 470 16.49 -12.95 -0.32
C VAL A 470 17.22 -13.45 0.93
N GLY A 471 18.14 -12.65 1.48
CA GLY A 471 19.00 -13.05 2.59
C GLY A 471 18.24 -13.27 3.91
N PRO A 472 18.84 -13.75 5.00
CA PRO A 472 18.10 -14.06 6.23
C PRO A 472 17.43 -12.82 6.86
N VAL A 473 16.45 -13.05 7.75
CA VAL A 473 15.94 -12.01 8.65
C VAL A 473 17.07 -11.60 9.59
N ASN A 474 17.40 -10.32 9.61
CA ASN A 474 18.37 -9.72 10.51
C ASN A 474 17.66 -8.67 11.37
N PRO A 475 16.96 -9.09 12.45
CA PRO A 475 16.28 -8.14 13.31
C PRO A 475 17.36 -7.26 13.96
N HIS A 476 17.30 -5.95 13.71
CA HIS A 476 18.27 -5.00 14.27
C HIS A 476 18.35 -5.16 15.79
N SER A 477 19.49 -5.65 16.28
CA SER A 477 19.76 -5.90 17.70
C SER A 477 20.28 -4.67 18.46
N GLY A 478 20.39 -3.52 17.78
CA GLY A 478 20.86 -2.27 18.36
C GLY A 478 19.77 -1.57 19.16
N THR A 479 20.16 -0.92 20.26
CA THR A 479 19.33 0.13 20.84
C THR A 479 19.27 1.29 19.86
N TRP A 480 18.14 1.45 19.19
CA TRP A 480 17.88 2.65 18.41
C TRP A 480 18.00 3.88 19.33
N PRO A 481 18.54 5.01 18.84
CA PRO A 481 18.58 6.23 19.63
C PRO A 481 17.20 6.49 20.24
N THR A 482 17.12 6.84 21.52
CA THR A 482 15.90 7.43 22.06
C THR A 482 15.64 8.70 21.27
N PHE A 483 14.71 8.63 20.33
CA PHE A 483 14.33 9.75 19.52
C PHE A 483 13.61 10.74 20.46
N ASN A 484 14.10 11.96 20.62
CA ASN A 484 13.36 12.99 21.37
C ASN A 484 12.74 14.03 20.42
N LYS A 485 13.01 13.88 19.11
CA LYS A 485 12.53 14.69 17.99
C LYS A 485 12.59 13.86 16.71
N TRP A 486 11.59 14.02 15.84
CA TRP A 486 11.58 13.44 14.50
C TRP A 486 12.74 14.02 13.66
N PRO A 487 13.57 13.20 12.99
CA PRO A 487 14.77 13.68 12.27
C PRO A 487 14.47 14.57 11.04
N TRP A 488 13.24 14.50 10.50
CA TRP A 488 12.85 15.10 9.22
C TRP A 488 11.69 16.10 9.35
N TYR A 489 11.44 16.58 10.56
CA TYR A 489 10.18 17.22 10.93
C TYR A 489 10.42 18.67 11.34
N PRO A 490 9.78 19.65 10.67
CA PRO A 490 9.91 21.06 11.03
C PRO A 490 8.94 21.53 12.14
N CYS A 491 8.00 20.69 12.61
CA CYS A 491 6.92 21.16 13.50
C CYS A 491 6.97 20.58 14.92
N PRO A 492 6.52 21.28 15.96
CA PRO A 492 6.16 20.64 17.21
C PRO A 492 4.75 20.03 17.11
N PHE A 493 4.56 18.79 17.59
CA PHE A 493 3.23 18.23 17.82
C PHE A 493 2.58 19.01 18.95
N SER A 494 1.62 19.85 18.63
CA SER A 494 0.65 20.35 19.61
C SER A 494 -0.70 20.38 18.91
N HIS A 495 -1.68 19.71 19.50
CA HIS A 495 -3.07 19.53 19.10
C HIS A 495 -3.43 18.11 18.64
N THR A 496 -4.64 17.75 19.05
CA THR A 496 -5.31 16.46 18.96
C THR A 496 -5.39 16.04 17.51
N ILE A 497 -4.97 14.82 17.17
CA ILE A 497 -5.31 14.25 15.88
C ILE A 497 -6.69 13.61 16.04
N SER A 498 -7.74 14.33 15.63
CA SER A 498 -9.08 13.77 15.47
C SER A 498 -9.43 13.70 13.98
N LYS A 499 -10.33 12.80 13.62
CA LYS A 499 -10.89 12.63 12.26
C LYS A 499 -11.47 13.92 11.62
N ASP A 500 -11.67 14.97 12.42
CA ASP A 500 -12.24 16.26 12.00
C ASP A 500 -11.21 17.41 12.08
N THR A 501 -9.93 17.10 12.31
CA THR A 501 -8.91 18.12 12.61
C THR A 501 -8.33 18.70 11.34
N ASN A 502 -8.44 20.02 11.18
CA ASN A 502 -7.87 20.73 10.04
C ASN A 502 -6.33 20.75 10.15
N PRO A 503 -5.57 20.41 9.09
CA PRO A 503 -4.12 20.61 9.03
C PRO A 503 -3.67 22.05 9.37
N ALA A 504 -4.53 23.06 9.19
CA ALA A 504 -4.28 24.45 9.58
C ALA A 504 -4.29 24.68 11.12
N ASP A 505 -4.83 23.74 11.91
CA ASP A 505 -4.89 23.84 13.37
C ASP A 505 -3.60 23.36 14.07
N TYR A 506 -2.62 22.85 13.31
CA TYR A 506 -1.33 22.42 13.84
C TYR A 506 -0.39 23.63 14.01
N LEU A 507 0.35 23.72 15.13
CA LEU A 507 1.39 24.75 15.36
C LEU A 507 2.66 24.48 14.54
N CYS A 508 2.50 24.17 13.25
CA CYS A 508 3.59 24.19 12.31
C CYS A 508 3.95 25.65 11.98
N PRO A 509 5.26 26.00 11.90
CA PRO A 509 5.65 27.26 11.28
C PRO A 509 5.01 27.37 9.89
N ASP A 510 4.51 28.56 9.53
CA ASP A 510 4.02 28.85 8.19
C ASP A 510 5.08 28.40 7.16
N LEU A 511 4.65 27.79 6.07
CA LEU A 511 5.47 27.46 4.89
C LEU A 511 6.41 28.60 4.49
N SER A 512 5.99 29.87 4.64
CA SER A 512 6.81 31.06 4.33
C SER A 512 7.97 31.30 5.31
N THR A 513 7.93 30.68 6.48
CA THR A 513 8.88 30.86 7.58
C THR A 513 9.86 29.70 7.75
N LEU A 514 9.65 28.58 7.04
CA LEU A 514 10.61 27.49 7.01
C LEU A 514 11.89 27.94 6.28
N PRO A 515 13.08 27.79 6.89
CA PRO A 515 14.32 28.06 6.19
C PRO A 515 14.50 27.05 5.05
N ASP A 516 15.15 27.47 3.97
CA ASP A 516 15.56 26.55 2.90
C ASP A 516 16.41 25.43 3.48
N PHE A 517 16.17 24.20 3.01
CA PHE A 517 16.92 23.05 3.50
C PHE A 517 18.40 23.21 3.14
N THR A 518 19.24 23.24 4.17
CA THR A 518 20.69 23.12 4.00
C THR A 518 21.04 21.64 4.16
N PRO A 519 21.59 20.98 3.14
CA PRO A 519 21.97 19.57 3.23
C PRO A 519 22.83 19.32 4.47
N LEU A 520 22.45 18.32 5.27
CA LEU A 520 23.36 17.80 6.28
C LEU A 520 24.63 17.33 5.56
N PRO A 521 25.83 17.59 6.10
CA PRO A 521 27.05 17.04 5.55
C PRO A 521 26.89 15.52 5.48
N THR A 522 27.07 14.98 4.27
CA THR A 522 26.91 13.56 4.00
C THR A 522 27.76 12.76 4.98
N ALA A 523 27.11 11.94 5.81
CA ALA A 523 27.81 10.84 6.43
C ALA A 523 28.28 9.96 5.27
N SER A 524 29.60 9.82 5.11
CA SER A 524 30.20 9.01 4.06
C SER A 524 29.58 7.62 4.08
N ASP A 525 29.14 7.17 2.91
CA ASP A 525 28.65 5.82 2.63
C ASP A 525 29.57 4.75 3.22
N THR A 526 29.08 4.06 4.25
CA THR A 526 29.41 2.65 4.49
C THR A 526 28.16 1.97 5.03
N ILE A 527 27.18 1.74 4.17
CA ILE A 527 26.46 0.47 4.23
C ILE A 527 27.42 -0.52 3.57
N ASP A 528 28.01 -1.40 4.39
CA ASP A 528 28.83 -2.52 3.91
C ASP A 528 27.93 -3.48 3.13
N THR A 529 27.71 -3.16 1.85
CA THR A 529 27.17 -4.12 0.89
C THR A 529 28.32 -5.04 0.52
N GLY A 530 28.50 -6.10 1.32
CA GLY A 530 29.55 -7.11 1.12
C GLY A 530 29.45 -7.77 -0.26
N LYS A 531 30.05 -7.13 -1.27
CA LYS A 531 30.31 -7.66 -2.61
C LYS A 531 31.79 -7.99 -2.72
N ASP A 532 32.20 -9.10 -2.11
CA ASP A 532 33.46 -9.74 -2.48
C ASP A 532 33.18 -10.76 -3.59
N GLY A 533 33.64 -10.40 -4.79
CA GLY A 533 33.48 -11.16 -6.01
C GLY A 533 34.10 -12.55 -5.92
N HIS A 534 33.31 -13.56 -6.27
CA HIS A 534 33.81 -14.89 -6.56
C HIS A 534 34.54 -14.90 -7.91
N SER A 535 35.84 -15.19 -7.89
CA SER A 535 36.55 -15.83 -9.01
C SER A 535 37.48 -16.91 -8.46
N PRO A 536 37.57 -18.10 -9.09
CA PRO A 536 38.11 -19.29 -8.44
C PRO A 536 39.61 -19.53 -8.67
N GLY A 537 40.29 -19.93 -7.58
CA GLY A 537 41.43 -20.86 -7.55
C GLY A 537 42.83 -20.25 -7.36
N PRO A 538 43.88 -21.06 -7.07
CA PRO A 538 43.95 -22.37 -6.40
C PRO A 538 44.75 -22.29 -5.07
N GLY A 539 44.72 -23.36 -4.24
CA GLY A 539 45.62 -23.50 -3.07
C GLY A 539 47.11 -23.60 -3.45
N PRO A 540 48.08 -23.86 -2.53
CA PRO A 540 47.90 -24.49 -1.21
C PRO A 540 48.87 -24.01 -0.08
N THR A 541 48.88 -24.77 1.02
CA THR A 541 50.00 -25.11 1.95
C THR A 541 50.25 -24.35 3.27
N THR A 542 50.01 -25.12 4.36
CA THR A 542 50.87 -25.46 5.52
C THR A 542 51.05 -24.50 6.73
N ASP A 543 50.35 -24.87 7.82
CA ASP A 543 50.88 -25.40 9.11
C ASP A 543 51.61 -24.44 10.11
N PRO A 544 51.86 -24.82 11.39
CA PRO A 544 50.94 -24.57 12.52
C PRO A 544 51.65 -24.06 13.81
N GLY A 545 50.90 -23.91 14.91
CA GLY A 545 51.40 -23.82 16.29
C GLY A 545 50.28 -23.30 17.20
N GLY A 546 49.73 -24.05 18.16
CA GLY A 546 50.41 -24.61 19.34
C GLY A 546 50.59 -23.49 20.37
N ASP A 547 50.17 -23.53 21.63
CA ASP A 547 49.87 -24.65 22.52
C ASP A 547 49.34 -24.06 23.86
N THR A 548 48.47 -24.79 24.58
CA THR A 548 48.44 -25.00 26.08
C THR A 548 48.44 -23.81 27.07
N ASP A 549 47.76 -23.78 28.23
CA ASP A 549 46.90 -24.67 29.03
C ASP A 549 46.38 -23.81 30.26
N PRO A 550 45.89 -24.30 31.42
CA PRO A 550 44.51 -24.09 31.87
C PRO A 550 44.42 -23.63 33.35
N THR A 551 43.20 -23.66 33.94
CA THR A 551 42.86 -24.18 35.30
C THR A 551 41.39 -23.79 35.56
N GLY A 552 40.45 -24.73 35.67
CA GLY A 552 39.99 -25.37 36.93
C GLY A 552 38.94 -24.49 37.63
N ASN A 553 37.72 -24.90 38.01
CA ASN A 553 37.32 -26.16 38.63
C ASN A 553 35.76 -26.26 38.73
N THR A 554 35.22 -27.40 38.28
CA THR A 554 34.12 -28.27 38.74
C THR A 554 32.86 -27.80 39.50
N ASN A 555 31.73 -28.32 38.97
CA ASN A 555 30.62 -29.11 39.59
C ASN A 555 29.81 -28.57 40.79
N ALA A 556 28.47 -28.56 40.64
CA ALA A 556 27.57 -29.51 41.33
C ALA A 556 26.13 -29.41 40.81
N THR A 557 25.50 -30.58 40.72
CA THR A 557 24.12 -30.91 40.32
C THR A 557 23.20 -31.12 41.52
N ASP A 558 21.89 -30.96 41.27
CA ASP A 558 20.74 -31.74 41.81
C ASP A 558 19.95 -31.21 43.06
N PRO A 559 18.72 -31.73 43.38
CA PRO A 559 17.42 -31.08 43.12
C PRO A 559 16.45 -31.20 44.33
N SER A 560 15.12 -31.23 44.08
CA SER A 560 13.97 -31.56 44.99
C SER A 560 13.44 -30.42 45.87
N GLY A 561 12.13 -30.25 46.13
CA GLY A 561 10.90 -30.94 45.73
C GLY A 561 9.72 -30.46 46.61
N ASP A 562 8.49 -30.61 46.08
CA ASP A 562 7.22 -30.93 46.78
C ASP A 562 6.60 -29.91 47.80
N THR A 563 5.29 -29.67 47.96
CA THR A 563 4.02 -30.43 47.79
C THR A 563 2.77 -29.49 47.84
N ASP A 564 1.67 -29.87 47.18
CA ASP A 564 0.20 -29.86 47.56
C ASP A 564 -0.45 -28.67 48.33
N ALA A 565 -1.75 -28.35 48.26
CA ALA A 565 -3.01 -28.72 47.57
C ALA A 565 -4.05 -27.62 48.00
N THR A 566 -5.18 -27.28 47.36
CA THR A 566 -6.49 -27.97 47.28
C THR A 566 -7.54 -26.97 46.71
N ASP A 567 -8.43 -27.43 45.83
CA ASP A 567 -9.79 -26.91 45.48
C ASP A 567 -10.80 -27.24 46.66
N PRO A 568 -12.11 -26.84 46.76
CA PRO A 568 -13.06 -26.53 45.67
C PRO A 568 -14.26 -25.57 45.86
N SER A 569 -14.91 -25.32 44.71
CA SER A 569 -16.38 -25.22 44.46
C SER A 569 -17.15 -23.88 44.60
N GLY A 570 -18.05 -23.62 43.63
CA GLY A 570 -19.17 -22.67 43.78
C GLY A 570 -19.86 -22.24 42.48
N ASN A 571 -20.92 -22.97 42.10
CA ASN A 571 -21.85 -22.77 40.97
C ASN A 571 -22.84 -21.58 41.17
N THR A 572 -23.35 -20.93 40.11
CA THR A 572 -24.80 -20.79 39.73
C THR A 572 -25.13 -19.65 38.76
N ASP A 573 -26.07 -19.98 37.85
CA ASP A 573 -26.89 -19.24 36.87
C ASP A 573 -27.34 -17.79 37.17
N GLY A 574 -27.67 -17.04 36.10
CA GLY A 574 -28.51 -15.84 36.19
C GLY A 574 -28.77 -15.10 34.87
N THR A 575 -29.94 -15.34 34.30
CA THR A 575 -30.56 -14.71 33.12
C THR A 575 -30.80 -13.19 33.19
N SER A 576 -31.04 -12.60 32.00
CA SER A 576 -32.02 -11.54 31.65
C SER A 576 -31.51 -10.16 31.23
N ALA A 577 -31.91 -9.77 30.01
CA ALA A 577 -32.06 -8.39 29.52
C ALA A 577 -33.19 -7.67 30.30
N PRO A 578 -33.32 -6.33 30.29
CA PRO A 578 -33.90 -5.62 29.13
C PRO A 578 -33.44 -4.15 28.90
N ALA A 579 -33.91 -3.58 27.79
CA ALA A 579 -33.88 -2.18 27.38
C ALA A 579 -34.50 -1.18 28.39
N PRO A 580 -34.27 0.14 28.22
CA PRO A 580 -35.35 1.10 27.88
C PRO A 580 -34.91 2.19 26.87
N SER A 581 -35.70 2.61 25.89
CA SER A 581 -36.83 3.58 25.88
C SER A 581 -36.49 5.07 26.14
N THR A 582 -36.60 5.83 25.04
CA THR A 582 -36.97 7.25 24.81
C THR A 582 -37.49 8.16 25.95
N SER A 583 -37.03 9.43 25.96
CA SER A 583 -37.84 10.69 26.04
C SER A 583 -36.89 11.92 26.15
N LYS A 584 -36.88 12.88 25.21
CA LYS A 584 -37.66 14.15 25.11
C LYS A 584 -37.49 15.18 26.25
N GLY A 585 -37.23 16.43 25.86
CA GLY A 585 -37.43 17.70 26.61
C GLY A 585 -36.32 18.72 26.34
N GLU A 586 -36.39 19.58 25.33
CA GLU A 586 -36.98 20.95 25.34
C GLU A 586 -36.54 21.86 26.52
N GLY A 587 -35.74 22.91 26.22
CA GLY A 587 -36.25 24.27 26.37
C GLY A 587 -35.34 25.43 26.87
N TRP A 588 -35.16 26.42 25.97
CA TRP A 588 -35.39 27.89 26.09
C TRP A 588 -34.51 28.87 26.94
N TRP A 589 -34.42 30.10 26.38
CA TRP A 589 -34.04 31.46 26.88
C TRP A 589 -32.53 31.85 26.85
N THR A 590 -32.05 32.61 25.86
CA THR A 590 -31.99 34.11 25.69
C THR A 590 -31.20 34.86 26.76
N ASP A 591 -30.12 35.55 26.37
CA ASP A 591 -30.02 37.03 26.37
C ASP A 591 -28.59 37.50 26.05
N SER A 592 -28.50 38.53 25.19
CA SER A 592 -27.37 39.45 25.03
C SER A 592 -27.68 40.71 25.86
N PRO A 593 -26.72 41.56 26.30
CA PRO A 593 -26.21 42.62 25.38
C PRO A 593 -24.83 43.27 25.70
N ASN A 594 -24.26 43.94 24.67
CA ASN A 594 -23.43 45.18 24.68
C ASN A 594 -22.06 45.19 25.44
N ASN A 595 -21.00 45.93 25.07
CA ASN A 595 -20.90 47.24 24.43
C ASN A 595 -19.44 47.61 24.04
N ASN A 596 -19.30 48.26 22.87
CA ASN A 596 -18.55 49.50 22.52
C ASN A 596 -17.00 49.72 22.59
N ASN A 597 -16.59 50.43 21.51
CA ASN A 597 -15.57 51.48 21.33
C ASN A 597 -14.09 51.05 21.14
N SER A 598 -13.28 51.62 20.24
CA SER A 598 -13.40 52.73 19.28
C SER A 598 -12.06 52.88 18.51
N SER A 599 -12.08 53.11 17.19
CA SER A 599 -10.97 53.70 16.40
C SER A 599 -10.88 55.23 16.70
N PRO A 600 -9.86 56.03 16.28
CA PRO A 600 -9.25 56.08 14.93
C PRO A 600 -7.74 56.44 14.86
N HIS A 601 -7.12 56.32 13.68
CA HIS A 601 -6.44 57.42 12.96
C HIS A 601 -5.76 56.91 11.67
N ALA A 602 -6.08 57.58 10.57
CA ALA A 602 -5.49 57.41 9.25
C ALA A 602 -4.27 58.33 9.08
N LEU A 603 -3.30 57.93 8.24
CA LEU A 603 -2.60 58.87 7.36
C LEU A 603 -2.05 58.15 6.12
N THR A 604 -2.20 58.84 4.99
CA THR A 604 -2.04 58.42 3.60
C THR A 604 -0.87 59.20 2.95
N LEU A 605 -0.28 58.63 1.89
CA LEU A 605 0.40 59.21 0.69
C LEU A 605 1.73 58.47 0.38
N THR A 606 1.87 57.65 -0.66
CA THR A 606 1.93 57.79 -2.15
C THR A 606 3.34 57.67 -2.74
N LEU A 607 3.47 56.69 -3.65
CA LEU A 607 4.09 56.69 -4.98
C LEU A 607 5.48 57.33 -5.21
N ALA A 608 6.39 56.51 -5.74
CA ALA A 608 7.21 56.86 -6.91
C ALA A 608 7.72 55.61 -7.65
N SER A 609 7.80 55.76 -8.97
CA SER A 609 7.97 54.77 -10.03
C SER A 609 9.44 54.30 -10.23
N GLY A 610 9.62 53.14 -10.85
CA GLY A 610 10.91 52.70 -11.40
C GLY A 610 10.73 51.60 -12.46
N VAL A 611 11.08 51.94 -13.70
CA VAL A 611 11.05 51.13 -14.94
C VAL A 611 12.46 50.61 -15.25
N LEU A 612 12.54 49.62 -16.17
CA LEU A 612 13.70 48.99 -16.86
C LEU A 612 14.16 47.67 -16.20
N LEU A 613 14.42 46.56 -16.91
CA LEU A 613 14.69 46.34 -18.33
C LEU A 613 14.40 44.87 -18.72
N VAL A 614 13.85 44.70 -19.92
CA VAL A 614 13.67 43.42 -20.64
C VAL A 614 15.01 42.95 -21.19
N SER A 615 15.26 41.64 -21.21
CA SER A 615 16.25 41.01 -22.10
C SER A 615 15.76 39.63 -22.54
N CYS A 616 15.27 39.58 -23.78
CA CYS A 616 15.05 38.35 -24.53
C CYS A 616 16.39 37.73 -24.95
N LEU A 617 16.49 36.41 -24.92
CA LEU A 617 17.32 35.65 -25.85
C LEU A 617 16.55 34.38 -26.25
N ALA A 618 16.04 34.40 -27.48
CA ALA A 618 15.54 33.25 -28.20
C ALA A 618 16.67 32.69 -29.06
N PHE A 619 16.82 31.37 -29.10
CA PHE A 619 17.44 30.67 -30.23
C PHE A 619 16.71 29.35 -30.48
N TYR A 620 16.16 29.26 -31.69
CA TYR A 620 15.82 28.09 -32.50
C TYR A 620 16.58 28.32 -33.83
N PRO A 621 16.85 27.31 -34.68
CA PRO A 621 15.96 26.20 -35.03
C PRO A 621 16.38 24.82 -34.49
#